data_AF-A0A1V5X2X7-F1
#
_entry.id   AF-A0A1V5X2X7-F1
#
_cell.length_a   1.000
_cell.length_b   1.000
_cell.length_c   1.000
_cell.angle_alpha   90.00
_cell.angle_beta   90.00
_cell.angle_gamma   90.00
#
_symmetry.space_group_name_H-M   'P 1'
#
loop_
_entity.id
_entity.type
_entity.pdbx_description
1 polymer ?
#
loop_
_entity_poly.entity_id
_entity_poly.type
_entity_poly.pdbx_seq_one_letter_code
_entity_poly.pdbx_strand_id
1 'polypeptide(L)'
;MCMNEEQREETNIQEYSFNEYGQQASSFAIYNDPEYPIFGLVEEVGELIRVIAKAKRGDYSIESAREKLLKEAGDVLWMLNEISLMFGMPLEHIARMNIKKLGDRKSRGRIRGSGDDR
;
A
#
# COMPACT_ATOMS: atom_id res chain seq x y z
N MET A 1 -8.87 -10.01 -12.88
CA MET A 1 -9.82 -10.13 -11.76
C MET A 1 -10.06 -8.70 -11.26
N CYS A 2 -10.91 -7.95 -11.97
CA CYS A 2 -11.34 -6.63 -11.54
C CYS A 2 -12.65 -6.81 -10.76
N MET A 3 -12.77 -6.14 -9.62
CA MET A 3 -13.95 -6.19 -8.77
C MET A 3 -15.16 -5.58 -9.50
N ASN A 4 -16.33 -6.23 -9.37
CA ASN A 4 -17.64 -5.79 -9.88
C ASN A 4 -18.26 -4.72 -8.96
N GLU A 5 -19.23 -3.97 -9.50
CA GLU A 5 -19.87 -2.82 -8.84
C GLU A 5 -20.56 -3.18 -7.51
N GLU A 6 -21.08 -4.42 -7.38
CA GLU A 6 -21.65 -4.95 -6.13
C GLU A 6 -20.65 -4.99 -4.96
N GLN A 7 -19.36 -5.24 -5.22
CA GLN A 7 -18.33 -5.27 -4.17
C GLN A 7 -17.92 -3.86 -3.68
N ARG A 8 -18.48 -2.79 -4.28
CA ARG A 8 -18.26 -1.41 -3.83
C ARG A 8 -19.28 -0.96 -2.79
N GLU A 9 -20.45 -1.60 -2.71
CA GLU A 9 -21.51 -1.24 -1.75
C GLU A 9 -21.26 -1.76 -0.33
N GLU A 10 -20.37 -2.74 -0.14
CA GLU A 10 -20.07 -3.33 1.19
C GLU A 10 -19.22 -2.42 2.10
N THR A 11 -18.62 -1.36 1.58
CA THR A 11 -17.79 -0.44 2.37
C THR A 11 -18.52 0.88 2.57
N ASN A 12 -19.51 0.92 3.48
CA ASN A 12 -20.02 2.17 4.06
C ASN A 12 -18.95 2.79 4.99
N ILE A 13 -17.75 3.00 4.45
CA ILE A 13 -16.61 3.57 5.15
C ILE A 13 -16.77 5.08 5.04
N GLN A 14 -16.94 5.72 6.20
CA GLN A 14 -16.82 7.17 6.33
C GLN A 14 -15.52 7.61 5.65
N GLU A 15 -15.57 8.71 4.88
CA GLU A 15 -14.38 9.25 4.22
C GLU A 15 -13.22 9.36 5.23
N TYR A 16 -12.09 8.72 4.89
CA TYR A 16 -10.92 8.60 5.75
C TYR A 16 -9.67 8.87 4.92
N SER A 17 -9.04 10.01 5.16
CA SER A 17 -7.89 10.49 4.39
C SER A 17 -6.60 9.75 4.75
N PHE A 18 -5.62 9.76 3.83
CA PHE A 18 -4.29 9.24 4.14
C PHE A 18 -3.59 10.02 5.26
N ASN A 19 -3.95 11.29 5.47
CA ASN A 19 -3.42 12.05 6.59
C ASN A 19 -4.02 11.61 7.93
N GLU A 20 -5.34 11.38 8.00
CA GLU A 20 -5.99 10.81 9.19
C GLU A 20 -5.44 9.42 9.51
N TYR A 21 -5.32 8.57 8.48
CA TYR A 21 -4.67 7.27 8.60
C TYR A 21 -3.25 7.41 9.15
N GLY A 22 -2.41 8.24 8.52
CA GLY A 22 -1.00 8.37 8.88
C GLY A 22 -0.78 8.88 10.31
N GLN A 23 -1.64 9.79 10.78
CA GLN A 23 -1.61 10.28 12.16
C GLN A 23 -1.97 9.17 13.17
N GLN A 24 -2.98 8.36 12.88
CA GLN A 24 -3.37 7.25 13.76
C GLN A 24 -2.34 6.11 13.70
N ALA A 25 -1.87 5.75 12.52
CA ALA A 25 -0.88 4.69 12.31
C ALA A 25 0.42 4.99 13.08
N SER A 26 0.92 6.23 13.00
CA SER A 26 2.14 6.62 13.70
C SER A 26 1.99 6.62 15.23
N SER A 27 0.77 6.70 15.76
CA SER A 27 0.54 6.57 17.21
C SER A 27 0.84 5.17 17.75
N PHE A 28 0.86 4.15 16.88
CA PHE A 28 1.25 2.78 17.21
C PHE A 28 2.74 2.50 17.02
N ALA A 29 3.50 3.44 16.47
CA ALA A 29 4.92 3.28 16.17
C ALA A 29 5.75 3.28 17.46
N ILE A 30 6.21 2.11 17.88
CA ILE A 30 7.11 1.94 19.02
C ILE A 30 8.35 1.17 18.58
N TYR A 31 9.42 1.89 18.29
CA TYR A 31 10.72 1.31 17.94
C TYR A 31 11.86 2.19 18.48
N ASN A 32 12.99 1.57 18.84
CA ASN A 32 14.16 2.28 19.35
C ASN A 32 15.05 2.83 18.24
N ASP A 33 15.02 2.20 17.07
CA ASP A 33 15.83 2.55 15.90
C ASP A 33 14.96 3.28 14.87
N PRO A 34 15.22 4.56 14.56
CA PRO A 34 14.49 5.30 13.55
C PRO A 34 14.54 4.69 12.15
N GLU A 35 15.53 3.85 11.83
CA GLU A 35 15.65 3.17 10.53
C GLU A 35 14.85 1.86 10.47
N TYR A 36 14.32 1.38 11.59
CA TYR A 36 13.53 0.14 11.68
C TYR A 36 12.42 0.05 10.61
N PRO A 37 11.62 1.09 10.33
CA PRO A 37 10.57 1.01 9.32
C PRO A 37 11.05 0.60 7.92
N ILE A 38 12.31 0.89 7.57
CA ILE A 38 12.89 0.47 6.29
C ILE A 38 13.00 -1.05 6.22
N PHE A 39 13.48 -1.68 7.29
CA PHE A 39 13.58 -3.13 7.38
C PHE A 39 12.19 -3.78 7.52
N GLY A 40 11.32 -3.17 8.32
CA GLY A 40 9.92 -3.59 8.45
C GLY A 40 9.24 -3.64 7.09
N LEU A 41 9.37 -2.60 6.25
CA LEU A 41 8.79 -2.62 4.90
C LEU A 41 9.24 -3.83 4.08
N VAL A 42 10.52 -4.22 4.16
CA VAL A 42 11.03 -5.39 3.42
C VAL A 42 10.42 -6.69 3.95
N GLU A 43 10.28 -6.80 5.27
CA GLU A 43 9.63 -7.94 5.93
C GLU A 43 8.17 -8.08 5.49
N GLU A 44 7.37 -7.01 5.59
CA GLU A 44 5.94 -7.03 5.24
C GLU A 44 5.70 -7.32 3.75
N VAL A 45 6.56 -6.78 2.87
CA VAL A 45 6.52 -7.14 1.44
C VAL A 45 6.83 -8.63 1.23
N GLY A 46 7.75 -9.20 2.01
CA GLY A 46 8.06 -10.62 2.00
C GLY A 46 6.87 -11.49 2.45
N GLU A 47 6.16 -11.06 3.49
CA GLU A 47 4.94 -11.73 3.98
C GLU A 47 3.83 -11.69 2.93
N LEU A 48 3.59 -10.52 2.33
CA LEU A 48 2.65 -10.35 1.21
C LEU A 48 2.96 -11.30 0.06
N ILE A 49 4.23 -11.38 -0.37
CA ILE A 49 4.67 -12.30 -1.42
C ILE A 49 4.47 -13.77 -1.00
N ARG A 50 4.73 -14.11 0.26
CA ARG A 50 4.52 -15.46 0.80
C ARG A 50 3.05 -15.86 0.72
N VAL A 51 2.12 -14.96 1.02
CA VAL A 51 0.67 -15.23 0.88
C VAL A 51 0.31 -15.49 -0.58
N ILE A 52 0.80 -14.68 -1.52
CA ILE A 52 0.59 -14.90 -2.96
C ILE A 52 1.13 -16.27 -3.39
N ALA A 53 2.34 -16.63 -2.96
CA ALA A 53 2.98 -17.89 -3.31
C ALA A 53 2.19 -19.10 -2.78
N LYS A 54 1.70 -19.03 -1.53
CA LYS A 54 0.84 -20.04 -0.92
C LYS A 54 -0.51 -20.17 -1.64
N ALA A 55 -1.16 -19.05 -1.94
CA ALA A 55 -2.41 -19.05 -2.70
C ALA A 55 -2.26 -19.71 -4.08
N LYS A 56 -1.16 -19.43 -4.79
CA LYS A 56 -0.87 -20.04 -6.10
C LYS A 56 -0.65 -21.55 -6.05
N ARG A 57 -0.17 -22.09 -4.93
CA ARG A 57 -0.03 -23.55 -4.74
C ARG A 57 -1.33 -24.26 -4.37
N GLY A 58 -2.38 -23.50 -4.06
CA GLY A 58 -3.64 -24.03 -3.55
C GLY A 58 -3.67 -24.22 -2.03
N ASP A 59 -2.70 -23.64 -1.29
CA ASP A 59 -2.65 -23.75 0.16
C ASP A 59 -3.81 -22.99 0.85
N TYR A 60 -4.49 -22.10 0.11
CA TYR A 60 -5.58 -21.25 0.60
C TYR A 60 -6.80 -21.32 -0.32
N SER A 61 -8.00 -21.21 0.28
CA SER A 61 -9.19 -20.82 -0.47
C SER A 61 -9.03 -19.39 -1.00
N ILE A 62 -9.81 -19.02 -2.02
CA ILE A 62 -9.78 -17.65 -2.59
C ILE A 62 -10.06 -16.61 -1.51
N GLU A 63 -11.05 -16.86 -0.65
CA GLU A 63 -11.44 -15.92 0.41
C GLU A 63 -10.33 -15.79 1.48
N SER A 64 -9.76 -16.91 1.92
CA SER A 64 -8.67 -16.88 2.90
C SER A 64 -7.42 -16.20 2.34
N ALA A 65 -7.12 -16.40 1.05
CA ALA A 65 -6.02 -15.70 0.39
C ALA A 65 -6.28 -14.20 0.32
N ARG A 66 -7.52 -13.77 0.00
CA ARG A 66 -7.91 -12.36 -0.06
C ARG A 66 -7.73 -11.68 1.31
N GLU A 67 -8.29 -12.27 2.37
CA GLU A 67 -8.19 -11.70 3.73
C GLU A 67 -6.73 -11.54 4.18
N LYS A 68 -5.91 -12.59 3.94
CA LYS A 68 -4.48 -12.54 4.27
C LYS A 68 -3.75 -11.48 3.48
N LEU A 69 -3.97 -11.40 2.16
CA LEU A 69 -3.34 -10.38 1.32
C LEU A 69 -3.68 -8.96 1.77
N LEU A 70 -4.92 -8.72 2.20
CA LEU A 70 -5.34 -7.40 2.68
C LEU A 70 -4.67 -7.03 4.02
N LYS A 71 -4.42 -8.01 4.89
CA LYS A 71 -3.66 -7.82 6.13
C LYS A 71 -2.22 -7.40 5.83
N GLU A 72 -1.48 -8.20 5.06
CA GLU A 72 -0.09 -7.88 4.71
C GLU A 72 0.02 -6.56 3.91
N ALA A 73 -0.98 -6.25 3.07
CA ALA A 73 -1.01 -4.97 2.36
C ALA A 73 -1.21 -3.78 3.30
N GLY A 74 -1.95 -3.96 4.40
CA GLY A 74 -2.08 -2.99 5.47
C GLY A 74 -0.77 -2.78 6.23
N ASP A 75 -0.03 -3.86 6.51
CA ASP A 75 1.27 -3.77 7.19
C ASP A 75 2.31 -3.08 6.31
N VAL A 76 2.33 -3.38 5.00
CA VAL A 76 3.12 -2.64 4.00
C VAL A 76 2.75 -1.15 3.97
N LEU A 77 1.45 -0.82 4.03
CA LEU A 77 0.98 0.56 4.05
C LEU A 77 1.47 1.30 5.30
N TRP A 78 1.47 0.63 6.45
CA TRP A 78 1.93 1.21 7.70
C TRP A 78 3.43 1.49 7.69
N MET A 79 4.25 0.52 7.27
CA MET A 79 5.69 0.74 7.17
C MET A 79 6.04 1.83 6.15
N LEU A 80 5.30 1.89 5.03
CA LEU A 80 5.45 2.98 4.07
C LEU A 80 5.08 4.35 4.69
N ASN A 81 4.04 4.42 5.53
CA ASN A 81 3.70 5.64 6.26
C ASN A 81 4.85 6.09 7.17
N GLU A 82 5.38 5.19 8.01
CA GLU A 82 6.48 5.54 8.92
C GLU A 82 7.73 6.01 8.16
N ILE A 83 8.11 5.33 7.07
CA ILE A 83 9.20 5.77 6.18
C ILE A 83 8.92 7.16 5.61
N SER A 84 7.69 7.42 5.17
CA SER A 84 7.31 8.72 4.62
C SER A 84 7.50 9.84 5.65
N LEU A 85 7.11 9.58 6.89
CA LEU A 85 7.29 10.49 8.02
C LEU A 85 8.77 10.69 8.40
N MET A 86 9.64 9.68 8.25
CA MET A 86 11.09 9.84 8.42
C MET A 86 11.66 10.93 7.50
N PHE A 87 11.09 11.10 6.31
CA PHE A 87 11.47 12.15 5.35
C PHE A 87 10.63 13.43 5.45
N GLY A 88 9.80 13.57 6.49
CA GLY A 88 8.98 14.75 6.72
C GLY A 88 7.84 14.94 5.72
N MET A 89 7.44 13.87 5.01
CA MET A 89 6.40 13.91 4.00
C MET A 89 5.25 12.98 4.41
N PRO A 90 4.05 13.48 4.72
CA PRO A 90 2.92 12.61 5.04
C PRO A 90 2.49 11.80 3.82
N LEU A 91 1.92 10.62 4.06
CA LEU A 91 1.52 9.69 2.99
C LEU A 91 0.55 10.32 1.97
N GLU A 92 -0.34 11.20 2.42
CA GLU A 92 -1.24 11.95 1.53
C GLU A 92 -0.48 12.82 0.53
N HIS A 93 0.62 13.46 0.94
CA HIS A 93 1.45 14.26 0.05
C HIS A 93 2.04 13.39 -1.06
N ILE A 94 2.59 12.22 -0.69
CA ILE A 94 3.14 11.24 -1.64
C ILE A 94 2.06 10.74 -2.60
N ALA A 95 0.86 10.44 -2.10
CA ALA A 95 -0.27 10.01 -2.92
C ALA A 95 -0.66 11.07 -3.96
N ARG A 96 -0.80 12.33 -3.54
CA ARG A 96 -1.13 13.46 -4.44
C ARG A 96 -0.04 13.69 -5.49
N MET A 97 1.23 13.66 -5.09
CA MET A 97 2.37 13.74 -6.02
C MET A 97 2.35 12.60 -7.04
N ASN A 98 2.08 11.37 -6.59
CA ASN A 98 2.04 10.19 -7.44
C ASN A 98 0.92 10.30 -8.49
N ILE A 99 -0.30 10.67 -8.09
CA ILE A 99 -1.42 10.88 -9.00
C ILE A 99 -1.13 11.97 -10.04
N LYS A 100 -0.56 13.10 -9.62
CA LYS A 100 -0.14 14.17 -10.57
C LYS A 100 0.85 13.64 -11.60
N LYS A 101 1.87 12.90 -11.16
CA LYS A 101 2.89 12.28 -12.03
C LYS A 101 2.28 11.25 -12.99
N LEU A 102 1.38 10.41 -12.52
CA LEU A 102 0.71 9.41 -13.36
C LEU A 102 -0.24 10.07 -14.38
N GLY A 103 -0.94 11.13 -13.98
CA GLY A 103 -1.80 11.93 -14.86
C GLY A 103 -1.00 12.58 -15.99
N ASP A 104 0.16 13.15 -15.68
CA ASP A 104 1.08 13.71 -16.68
C ASP A 104 1.63 12.62 -17.64
N ARG A 105 1.99 11.44 -17.13
CA ARG A 105 2.39 10.31 -18.00
C ARG A 105 1.25 9.89 -18.92
N LYS A 106 0.01 9.89 -18.42
CA LYS A 106 -1.16 9.56 -19.22
C LYS A 106 -1.40 10.57 -20.32
N SER A 107 -1.35 11.87 -20.02
CA SER A 107 -1.56 12.94 -21.01
C SER A 107 -0.50 12.94 -22.12
N ARG A 108 0.74 12.55 -21.79
CA ARG A 108 1.84 12.39 -22.75
C ARG A 108 1.84 11.06 -23.51
N GLY A 109 0.89 10.16 -23.26
CA GLY A 109 0.87 8.82 -23.86
C GLY A 109 2.01 7.90 -23.39
N ARG A 110 2.68 8.22 -22.28
CA ARG A 110 3.83 7.49 -21.72
C ARG A 110 3.47 6.61 -20.51
N ILE A 111 2.17 6.35 -20.26
CA ILE A 111 1.72 5.55 -19.12
C ILE A 111 2.02 4.05 -19.30
N ARG A 112 2.08 3.57 -20.54
CA ARG A 112 2.59 2.24 -20.89
C ARG A 112 4.09 2.38 -21.15
N GLY A 113 4.91 1.94 -20.22
CA GLY A 113 6.36 1.99 -20.39
C GLY A 113 6.81 1.04 -21.51
N SER A 114 7.36 1.61 -22.59
CA SER A 114 8.65 1.12 -23.07
C SER A 114 9.69 1.79 -22.17
N GLY A 115 10.59 1.01 -21.56
CA GLY A 115 11.41 1.39 -20.41
C GLY A 115 12.10 2.76 -20.47
N ASP A 116 12.33 3.29 -19.26
CA ASP A 116 13.18 4.41 -18.88
C ASP A 116 13.44 5.51 -19.91
N ASP A 117 12.75 6.63 -19.72
CA ASP A 117 13.41 7.94 -19.74
C ASP A 117 12.78 8.78 -18.62
N ARG A 118 13.59 9.01 -17.58
CA ARG A 118 13.34 10.00 -16.53
C ARG A 118 13.94 11.33 -16.94
#